data_AF-A0A817D6A9-F1
#
_entry.id   AF-A0A817D6A9-F1
#
_cell.length_a   1.000
_cell.length_b   1.000
_cell.length_c   1.000
_cell.angle_alpha   90.00
_cell.angle_beta   90.00
_cell.angle_gamma   90.00
#
_symmetry.space_group_name_H-M   'P 1'
#
loop_
_entity.id
_entity.type
_entity.pdbx_description
1 polymer ?
#
loop_
_entity_poly.entity_id
_entity_poly.type
_entity_poly.pdbx_seq_one_letter_code
_entity_poly.pdbx_strand_id
1 'polypeptide(L)'
;MYMIAFMLTYYLTFNILQGGFYIIEKIYSIFSIPLIVLTDEIDLPQPKPFNLKYEIIIACFLTAIIYYGQLLWGMKNYQKHMLDVYKGNFIDIPPRTAFKSARLISQHAHYPGYCLAYLGFGYITMGNILFIIIIIFRVIFKNLFLVEQIAKVVIPILVIYLSKCILIWFLSKTFFLQRHGETIGLNNLRSFFVFAYFNFFFDCFLGIVSCGLRVTKATIAAILFFPRLDYCIFGRTLEKMDSGFISYVSFIHMECLHTHPVLVYYCSLVNDKIDKRYEYLRSNKREMRHTEMYTYTRRQRAIFRWWLAYTLIRNIHLVQLRKYQVINLQLPSAESFNEFLERKVFNRFQTTTSTKVALTKSQANLPTGGIVNSNTIIRNQTTTCTSLLLGVDEHDERKPSF
;
A
#
# COMPACT_ATOMS: atom_id res chain seq x y z
N MET A 1 10.76 -8.72 1.91
CA MET A 1 9.42 -9.19 2.31
C MET A 1 8.85 -10.22 1.34
N TYR A 2 8.60 -9.87 0.07
CA TYR A 2 7.97 -10.81 -0.88
C TYR A 2 8.73 -12.14 -1.06
N MET A 3 10.07 -12.15 -1.09
CA MET A 3 10.85 -13.40 -1.12
C MET A 3 10.54 -14.31 0.09
N ILE A 4 10.48 -13.74 1.29
CA ILE A 4 10.14 -14.49 2.51
C ILE A 4 8.69 -14.98 2.43
N ALA A 5 7.77 -14.18 1.88
CA ALA A 5 6.40 -14.62 1.62
C ALA A 5 6.34 -15.81 0.64
N PHE A 6 7.11 -15.79 -0.46
CA PHE A 6 7.23 -16.93 -1.36
C PHE A 6 7.77 -18.17 -0.64
N MET A 7 8.82 -18.04 0.16
CA MET A 7 9.35 -19.14 0.96
C MET A 7 8.35 -19.67 1.98
N LEU A 8 7.61 -18.78 2.65
CA LEU A 8 6.58 -19.13 3.62
C LEU A 8 5.44 -19.90 2.95
N THR A 9 4.93 -19.40 1.82
CA THR A 9 3.87 -20.10 1.06
C THR A 9 4.33 -21.47 0.58
N TYR A 10 5.56 -21.59 0.07
CA TYR A 10 6.14 -22.88 -0.31
C TYR A 10 6.22 -23.85 0.89
N TYR A 11 6.76 -23.38 2.02
CA TYR A 11 6.90 -24.18 3.23
C TYR A 11 5.54 -24.63 3.80
N LEU A 12 4.54 -23.73 3.84
CA LEU A 12 3.18 -24.05 4.26
C LEU A 12 2.52 -25.06 3.31
N THR A 13 2.66 -24.88 2.00
CA THR A 13 2.14 -25.81 0.98
C THR A 13 2.73 -27.21 1.19
N PHE A 14 4.05 -27.30 1.35
CA PHE A 14 4.75 -28.56 1.58
C PHE A 14 4.30 -29.24 2.88
N ASN A 15 4.23 -28.50 3.98
CA ASN A 15 3.77 -29.03 5.27
C ASN A 15 2.31 -29.50 5.23
N ILE A 16 1.42 -28.77 4.54
CA ILE A 16 0.02 -29.17 4.39
C ILE A 16 -0.09 -30.44 3.54
N LEU A 17 0.72 -30.59 2.49
CA LEU A 17 0.74 -31.80 1.68
C LEU A 17 1.29 -33.02 2.44
N GLN A 18 2.37 -32.84 3.20
CA GLN A 18 3.00 -33.94 3.95
C GLN A 18 2.20 -34.31 5.22
N GLY A 19 1.77 -33.31 5.99
CA GLY A 19 1.10 -33.50 7.28
C GLY A 19 -0.43 -33.53 7.21
N GLY A 20 -1.04 -33.00 6.14
CA GLY A 20 -2.50 -32.86 6.04
C GLY A 20 -3.24 -34.19 6.08
N PHE A 21 -2.67 -35.25 5.50
CA PHE A 21 -3.26 -36.58 5.54
C PHE A 21 -3.33 -37.15 6.97
N TYR A 22 -2.23 -37.03 7.72
CA TYR A 22 -2.15 -37.49 9.10
C TYR A 22 -3.10 -36.72 10.02
N ILE A 23 -3.20 -35.40 9.83
CA ILE A 23 -4.10 -34.54 10.60
C ILE A 23 -5.56 -34.93 10.33
N ILE A 24 -5.95 -35.16 9.07
CA ILE A 24 -7.33 -35.51 8.71
C ILE A 24 -7.69 -36.90 9.23
N GLU A 25 -6.78 -37.86 9.20
CA GLU A 25 -7.00 -39.19 9.79
C GLU A 25 -7.25 -39.09 11.29
N LYS A 26 -6.46 -38.28 12.01
CA LYS A 26 -6.69 -38.01 13.44
C LYS A 26 -8.01 -37.29 13.69
N ILE A 27 -8.32 -36.24 12.93
CA ILE A 27 -9.59 -35.51 13.05
C ILE A 27 -10.77 -36.46 12.85
N TYR A 28 -10.72 -37.30 11.80
CA TYR A 28 -11.76 -38.28 11.54
C TYR A 28 -11.92 -39.25 12.72
N SER A 29 -10.81 -39.78 13.27
CA SER A 29 -10.86 -40.69 14.43
C SER A 29 -11.49 -40.04 15.66
N ILE A 30 -11.25 -38.74 15.88
CA ILE A 30 -11.84 -37.99 17.00
C ILE A 30 -13.35 -37.80 16.77
N PHE A 31 -13.78 -37.48 15.55
CA PHE A 31 -15.20 -37.28 15.24
C PHE A 31 -16.00 -38.60 15.16
N SER A 32 -15.35 -39.73 14.85
CA SER A 32 -16.04 -41.03 14.84
C SER A 32 -16.34 -41.55 16.25
N ILE A 33 -15.53 -41.20 17.26
CA ILE A 33 -15.72 -41.70 18.64
C ILE A 33 -17.07 -41.28 19.24
N PRO A 34 -17.51 -40.01 19.21
CA PRO A 34 -18.84 -39.62 19.67
C PRO A 34 -19.97 -40.26 18.87
N LEU A 35 -19.78 -40.45 17.55
CA LEU A 35 -20.78 -41.04 16.68
C LEU A 35 -21.01 -42.53 16.98
N ILE A 36 -19.94 -43.25 17.32
CA ILE A 36 -19.99 -44.66 17.75
C ILE A 36 -20.66 -44.76 19.13
N VAL A 37 -20.34 -43.85 20.06
CA VAL A 37 -20.93 -43.82 21.41
C VAL A 37 -22.41 -43.43 21.42
N LEU A 38 -22.87 -42.64 20.45
CA LEU A 38 -24.27 -42.17 20.37
C LEU A 38 -25.19 -43.15 19.63
N THR A 39 -24.65 -44.09 18.87
CA THR A 39 -25.41 -44.98 17.99
C THR A 39 -24.86 -46.41 18.09
N ASP A 40 -25.21 -47.11 19.17
CA ASP A 40 -24.77 -48.48 19.49
C ASP A 40 -25.19 -49.55 18.45
N GLU A 41 -26.02 -49.23 17.45
CA GLU A 41 -26.61 -50.22 16.52
C GLU A 41 -26.43 -49.94 15.02
N ILE A 42 -25.71 -48.89 14.60
CA ILE A 42 -25.54 -48.61 13.16
C ILE A 42 -24.12 -48.98 12.74
N ASP A 43 -23.99 -50.05 11.96
CA ASP A 43 -22.81 -50.35 11.14
C ASP A 43 -22.54 -49.18 10.19
N LEU A 44 -21.83 -48.17 10.69
CA LEU A 44 -21.37 -47.03 9.92
C LEU A 44 -20.47 -47.58 8.81
N PRO A 45 -20.74 -47.25 7.53
CA PRO A 45 -19.89 -47.69 6.45
C PRO A 45 -18.47 -47.21 6.73
N GLN A 46 -17.55 -48.16 6.90
CA GLN A 46 -16.13 -47.92 7.12
C GLN A 46 -15.67 -46.77 6.20
N PRO A 47 -15.17 -45.66 6.77
CA PRO A 47 -14.74 -44.52 5.97
C PRO A 47 -13.66 -45.01 5.02
N LYS A 48 -13.94 -45.03 3.71
CA LYS A 48 -12.88 -45.31 2.74
C LYS A 48 -11.86 -44.16 2.86
N PRO A 49 -10.66 -44.37 3.43
CA PRO A 49 -9.73 -43.28 3.77
C PRO A 49 -9.11 -42.62 2.52
N PHE A 50 -9.41 -43.16 1.33
CA PHE A 50 -8.86 -42.73 0.05
C PHE A 50 -9.66 -41.62 -0.67
N ASN A 51 -10.88 -41.28 -0.24
CA ASN A 51 -11.76 -40.38 -1.01
C ASN A 51 -11.51 -38.88 -0.84
N LEU A 52 -10.77 -38.44 0.17
CA LEU A 52 -10.51 -37.00 0.42
C LEU A 52 -9.13 -36.55 -0.04
N LYS A 53 -8.25 -37.47 -0.45
CA LYS A 53 -6.88 -37.13 -0.82
C LYS A 53 -6.80 -36.18 -2.01
N TYR A 54 -7.60 -36.44 -3.03
CA TYR A 54 -7.69 -35.61 -4.23
C TYR A 54 -8.17 -34.19 -3.90
N GLU A 55 -9.14 -34.04 -2.99
CA GLU A 55 -9.68 -32.72 -2.64
C GLU A 55 -8.67 -31.86 -1.89
N ILE A 56 -7.85 -32.45 -1.02
CA ILE A 56 -6.78 -31.75 -0.30
C ILE A 56 -5.73 -31.27 -1.31
N ILE A 57 -5.33 -32.14 -2.24
CA ILE A 57 -4.33 -31.82 -3.27
C ILE A 57 -4.85 -30.69 -4.15
N ILE A 58 -6.08 -30.80 -4.67
CA ILE A 58 -6.71 -29.78 -5.52
C ILE A 58 -6.85 -28.45 -4.76
N ALA A 59 -7.32 -28.48 -3.51
CA ALA A 59 -7.43 -27.29 -2.68
C ALA A 59 -6.07 -26.62 -2.49
N CYS A 60 -5.04 -27.39 -2.16
CA CYS A 60 -3.69 -26.88 -1.91
C CYS A 60 -3.04 -26.29 -3.19
N PHE A 61 -3.21 -26.93 -4.34
CA PHE A 61 -2.76 -26.38 -5.61
C PHE A 61 -3.49 -25.10 -5.98
N LEU A 62 -4.83 -25.09 -5.83
CA LEU A 62 -5.64 -23.91 -6.12
C LEU A 62 -5.26 -22.74 -5.20
N THR A 63 -5.05 -22.99 -3.91
CA THR A 63 -4.63 -21.96 -2.96
C THR A 63 -3.27 -21.41 -3.32
N ALA A 64 -2.30 -22.26 -3.63
CA ALA A 64 -0.97 -21.84 -4.03
C ALA A 64 -1.00 -20.95 -5.28
N ILE A 65 -1.75 -21.35 -6.32
CA ILE A 65 -1.88 -20.58 -7.57
C ILE A 65 -2.49 -19.20 -7.31
N ILE A 66 -3.61 -19.14 -6.57
CA ILE A 66 -4.26 -17.87 -6.23
C ILE A 66 -3.29 -16.98 -5.45
N TYR A 67 -2.58 -17.53 -4.48
CA TYR A 67 -1.67 -16.78 -3.63
C TYR A 67 -0.44 -16.24 -4.38
N TYR A 68 0.15 -17.05 -5.27
CA TYR A 68 1.23 -16.56 -6.13
C TYR A 68 0.75 -15.45 -7.06
N GLY A 69 -0.46 -15.57 -7.62
CA GLY A 69 -1.10 -14.49 -8.38
C GLY A 69 -1.26 -13.22 -7.55
N GLN A 70 -1.73 -13.33 -6.31
CA GLN A 70 -1.89 -12.21 -5.38
C GLN A 70 -0.56 -11.55 -5.00
N LEU A 71 0.50 -12.34 -4.77
CA LEU A 71 1.83 -11.80 -4.45
C LEU A 71 2.41 -11.02 -5.63
N LEU A 72 2.32 -11.55 -6.85
CA LEU A 72 2.77 -10.87 -8.06
C LEU A 72 1.98 -9.59 -8.32
N TRP A 73 0.67 -9.62 -8.12
CA TRP A 73 -0.16 -8.43 -8.17
C TRP A 73 0.29 -7.42 -7.11
N GLY A 74 0.45 -7.86 -5.86
CA GLY A 74 0.87 -7.02 -4.75
C GLY A 74 2.19 -6.31 -5.00
N MET A 75 3.16 -6.95 -5.66
CA MET A 75 4.41 -6.32 -6.06
C MET A 75 4.21 -5.18 -7.07
N LYS A 76 3.34 -5.37 -8.08
CA LYS A 76 3.01 -4.31 -9.04
C LYS A 76 2.30 -3.14 -8.36
N ASN A 77 1.35 -3.44 -7.47
CA ASN A 77 0.65 -2.42 -6.69
C ASN A 77 1.61 -1.63 -5.81
N TYR A 78 2.53 -2.30 -5.12
CA TYR A 78 3.55 -1.65 -4.31
C TYR A 78 4.39 -0.66 -5.13
N GLN A 79 4.84 -1.05 -6.33
CA GLN A 79 5.58 -0.14 -7.21
C GLN A 79 4.75 1.07 -7.62
N LYS A 80 3.48 0.87 -8.00
CA LYS A 80 2.55 1.95 -8.34
C LYS A 80 2.37 2.91 -7.16
N HIS A 81 2.04 2.37 -5.99
CA HIS A 81 1.84 3.11 -4.75
C HIS A 81 3.06 3.93 -4.35
N MET A 82 4.26 3.36 -4.47
CA MET A 82 5.51 4.08 -4.18
C MET A 82 5.73 5.24 -5.16
N LEU A 83 5.50 5.02 -6.46
CA LEU A 83 5.61 6.07 -7.49
C LEU A 83 4.58 7.19 -7.29
N ASP A 84 3.35 6.85 -6.91
CA ASP A 84 2.30 7.82 -6.65
C ASP A 84 2.63 8.67 -5.41
N VAL A 85 3.17 8.05 -4.36
CA VAL A 85 3.62 8.78 -3.16
C VAL A 85 4.82 9.68 -3.45
N TYR A 86 5.78 9.25 -4.29
CA TYR A 86 6.88 10.14 -4.74
C TYR A 86 6.38 11.36 -5.53
N LYS A 87 5.27 11.22 -6.26
CA LYS A 87 4.62 12.34 -6.96
C LYS A 87 3.77 13.21 -6.04
N GLY A 88 3.54 12.78 -4.80
CA GLY A 88 2.59 13.43 -3.88
C GLY A 88 1.12 13.20 -4.25
N ASN A 89 0.82 12.13 -5.00
CA ASN A 89 -0.54 11.75 -5.38
C ASN A 89 -1.13 10.77 -4.35
N PHE A 90 -2.19 11.17 -3.65
CA PHE A 90 -2.76 10.44 -2.50
C PHE A 90 -4.18 9.90 -2.78
N ILE A 91 -4.43 9.43 -4.01
CA ILE A 91 -5.73 8.83 -4.38
C ILE A 91 -5.92 7.49 -3.68
N ASP A 92 -4.98 6.56 -3.83
CA ASP A 92 -5.11 5.20 -3.26
C ASP A 92 -4.66 5.18 -1.79
N ILE A 93 -3.56 5.87 -1.46
CA ILE A 93 -2.99 5.92 -0.12
C ILE A 93 -3.40 7.22 0.59
N PRO A 94 -3.92 7.17 1.83
CA PRO A 94 -4.24 8.37 2.57
C PRO A 94 -3.01 9.25 2.82
N PRO A 95 -3.17 10.59 2.76
CA PRO A 95 -2.05 11.51 2.94
C PRO A 95 -1.46 11.41 4.34
N ARG A 96 -0.16 11.73 4.48
CA ARG A 96 0.56 11.68 5.77
C ARG A 96 -0.13 12.49 6.86
N THR A 97 -0.72 13.63 6.50
CA THR A 97 -1.42 14.54 7.42
C THR A 97 -2.66 13.94 8.06
N ALA A 98 -3.20 12.84 7.53
CA ALA A 98 -4.33 12.15 8.12
C ALA A 98 -4.00 11.42 9.44
N PHE A 99 -2.70 11.26 9.77
CA PHE A 99 -2.21 10.51 10.91
C PHE A 99 -1.19 11.30 11.74
N LYS A 100 -1.11 10.99 13.04
CA LYS A 100 -0.07 11.52 13.93
C LYS A 100 1.28 10.85 13.65
N SER A 101 2.37 11.62 13.64
CA SER A 101 3.73 11.13 13.36
C SER A 101 4.15 9.96 14.25
N ALA A 102 3.87 10.03 15.55
CA ALA A 102 4.17 8.93 16.50
C ALA A 102 3.44 7.62 16.13
N ARG A 103 2.19 7.72 15.67
CA ARG A 103 1.40 6.55 15.25
C ARG A 103 2.01 5.91 14.00
N LEU A 104 2.42 6.72 13.02
CA LEU A 104 3.07 6.21 11.80
C LEU A 104 4.35 5.44 12.12
N ILE A 105 5.21 5.99 12.99
CA ILE A 105 6.48 5.34 13.36
C ILE A 105 6.22 4.02 14.10
N SER A 106 5.30 4.02 15.06
CA SER A 106 4.93 2.79 15.79
C SER A 106 4.39 1.72 14.84
N GLN A 107 3.51 2.09 13.91
CA GLN A 107 2.90 1.15 12.96
C GLN A 107 3.90 0.63 11.92
N HIS A 108 4.85 1.46 11.49
CA HIS A 108 5.95 1.01 10.64
C HIS A 108 6.80 -0.08 11.31
N ALA A 109 7.07 0.01 12.61
CA ALA A 109 7.84 -1.01 13.33
C ALA A 109 7.16 -2.40 13.33
N HIS A 110 5.82 -2.43 13.29
CA HIS A 110 5.05 -3.68 13.24
C HIS A 110 4.85 -4.24 11.82
N TYR A 111 5.08 -3.43 10.78
CA TYR A 111 4.78 -3.82 9.39
C TYR A 111 5.44 -5.13 8.94
N PRO A 112 6.76 -5.39 9.16
CA PRO A 112 7.38 -6.67 8.79
C PRO A 112 6.68 -7.90 9.37
N GLY A 113 6.34 -7.83 10.66
CA GLY A 113 5.69 -8.92 11.38
C GLY A 113 4.24 -9.11 10.93
N TYR A 114 3.49 -8.03 10.77
CA TYR A 114 2.12 -8.09 10.25
C TYR A 114 2.09 -8.61 8.82
N CYS A 115 3.00 -8.18 7.96
CA CYS A 115 3.11 -8.69 6.59
C CYS A 115 3.22 -10.22 6.57
N LEU A 116 4.13 -10.80 7.36
CA LEU A 116 4.31 -12.25 7.41
C LEU A 116 3.15 -12.98 8.10
N ALA A 117 2.63 -12.43 9.20
CA ALA A 117 1.55 -13.06 9.96
C ALA A 117 0.24 -13.11 9.18
N TYR A 118 -0.15 -12.01 8.53
CA TYR A 118 -1.38 -11.95 7.73
C TYR A 118 -1.26 -12.81 6.47
N LEU A 119 -0.06 -12.88 5.86
CA LEU A 119 0.16 -13.78 4.73
C LEU A 119 0.10 -15.26 5.18
N GLY A 120 0.79 -15.63 6.25
CA GLY A 120 0.77 -17.01 6.75
C GLY A 120 -0.63 -17.45 7.18
N PHE A 121 -1.31 -16.63 7.99
CA PHE A 121 -2.65 -16.93 8.48
C PHE A 121 -3.68 -16.91 7.36
N GLY A 122 -3.64 -15.91 6.48
CA GLY A 122 -4.54 -15.82 5.33
C GLY A 122 -4.37 -16.98 4.34
N TYR A 123 -3.15 -17.50 4.16
CA TYR A 123 -2.93 -18.72 3.37
C TYR A 123 -3.66 -19.93 3.97
N ILE A 124 -3.54 -20.13 5.29
CA ILE A 124 -4.21 -21.21 6.02
C ILE A 124 -5.74 -21.04 5.95
N THR A 125 -6.27 -19.85 6.22
CA THR A 125 -7.70 -19.58 6.19
C THR A 125 -8.29 -19.80 4.80
N MET A 126 -7.65 -19.26 3.75
CA MET A 126 -8.08 -19.45 2.37
C MET A 126 -8.04 -20.92 1.96
N GLY A 127 -7.02 -21.66 2.40
CA GLY A 127 -6.90 -23.10 2.21
C GLY A 127 -8.07 -23.89 2.78
N ASN A 128 -8.43 -23.60 4.03
CA ASN A 128 -9.56 -24.25 4.67
C ASN A 128 -10.90 -23.91 3.99
N ILE A 129 -11.10 -22.65 3.60
CA ILE A 129 -12.33 -22.22 2.92
C ILE A 129 -12.46 -22.92 1.56
N LEU A 130 -11.40 -22.95 0.75
CA LEU A 130 -11.43 -23.62 -0.55
C LEU A 130 -11.63 -25.13 -0.40
N PHE A 131 -11.02 -25.75 0.61
CA PHE A 131 -11.24 -27.16 0.91
C PHE A 131 -12.72 -27.46 1.25
N ILE A 132 -13.36 -26.63 2.09
CA ILE A 132 -14.79 -26.76 2.42
C ILE A 132 -15.66 -26.58 1.15
N ILE A 133 -15.35 -25.57 0.32
CA ILE A 133 -16.08 -25.33 -0.94
C ILE A 133 -16.00 -26.54 -1.87
N ILE A 134 -14.82 -27.14 -2.00
CA ILE A 134 -14.61 -28.33 -2.83
C ILE A 134 -15.39 -29.53 -2.29
N ILE A 135 -15.42 -29.74 -0.97
CA ILE A 135 -16.24 -30.80 -0.35
C ILE A 135 -17.73 -30.58 -0.63
N ILE A 136 -18.22 -29.35 -0.44
CA ILE A 136 -19.61 -28.99 -0.73
C ILE A 136 -19.93 -29.27 -2.20
N PHE A 137 -19.05 -28.84 -3.11
CA PHE A 137 -19.19 -29.09 -4.54
C PHE A 137 -19.29 -30.59 -4.84
N ARG A 138 -18.40 -31.42 -4.26
CA ARG A 138 -18.48 -32.88 -4.44
C ARG A 138 -19.81 -33.46 -3.94
N VAL A 139 -20.31 -33.03 -2.79
CA VAL A 139 -21.59 -33.51 -2.23
C VAL A 139 -22.74 -33.13 -3.14
N ILE A 140 -22.75 -31.89 -3.65
CA ILE A 140 -23.73 -31.38 -4.60
C ILE A 140 -23.72 -32.21 -5.89
N PHE A 141 -22.55 -32.46 -6.48
CA PHE A 141 -22.43 -33.23 -7.74
C PHE A 141 -22.82 -34.70 -7.59
N LYS A 142 -22.59 -35.31 -6.42
CA LYS A 142 -23.06 -36.68 -6.16
C LYS A 142 -24.59 -36.74 -6.02
N ASN A 143 -25.20 -35.69 -5.48
CA ASN A 143 -26.65 -35.61 -5.27
C ASN A 143 -27.32 -34.79 -6.38
N LEU A 144 -27.27 -35.27 -7.62
CA LEU A 144 -27.86 -34.58 -8.79
C LEU A 144 -29.33 -34.19 -8.57
N PHE A 145 -30.08 -34.99 -7.80
CA PHE A 145 -31.45 -34.66 -7.43
C PHE A 145 -31.56 -33.33 -6.66
N LEU A 146 -30.67 -33.07 -5.69
CA LEU A 146 -30.69 -31.81 -4.94
C LEU A 146 -30.35 -30.61 -5.84
N VAL A 147 -29.42 -30.81 -6.78
CA VAL A 147 -29.07 -29.78 -7.76
C VAL A 147 -30.28 -29.42 -8.61
N GLU A 148 -31.00 -30.42 -9.11
CA GLU A 148 -32.17 -30.21 -9.94
C GLU A 148 -33.28 -29.45 -9.19
N GLN A 149 -33.53 -29.79 -7.92
CA GLN A 149 -34.53 -29.09 -7.09
C GLN A 149 -34.14 -27.63 -6.83
N ILE A 150 -32.87 -27.38 -6.47
CA ILE A 150 -32.37 -26.01 -6.23
C ILE A 150 -32.40 -25.21 -7.54
N ALA A 151 -31.98 -25.81 -8.66
CA ALA A 151 -31.98 -25.17 -9.97
C ALA A 151 -33.39 -24.76 -10.41
N LYS A 152 -34.40 -25.62 -10.20
CA LYS A 152 -35.81 -25.30 -10.50
C LYS A 152 -36.34 -24.07 -9.76
N VAL A 153 -35.82 -23.79 -8.56
CA VAL A 153 -36.20 -22.60 -7.78
C VAL A 153 -35.36 -21.38 -8.15
N VAL A 154 -34.05 -21.54 -8.28
CA VAL A 154 -33.11 -20.43 -8.50
C VAL A 154 -33.17 -19.87 -9.92
N ILE A 155 -33.32 -20.73 -10.94
CA ILE A 155 -33.29 -20.33 -12.35
C ILE A 155 -34.45 -19.36 -12.67
N PRO A 156 -35.73 -19.61 -12.33
CA PRO A 156 -36.81 -18.68 -12.62
C PRO A 156 -36.63 -17.32 -11.95
N ILE A 157 -36.18 -17.30 -10.69
CA ILE A 157 -35.91 -16.05 -9.96
C ILE A 157 -34.83 -15.24 -10.68
N LEU A 158 -33.76 -15.91 -11.11
CA LEU A 158 -32.64 -15.27 -11.82
C LEU A 158 -33.05 -14.77 -13.21
N VAL A 159 -33.89 -15.52 -13.93
CA VAL A 159 -34.45 -15.10 -15.24
C VAL A 159 -35.37 -13.89 -15.09
N ILE A 160 -36.24 -13.86 -14.07
CA ILE A 160 -37.09 -12.70 -13.78
C ILE A 160 -36.22 -11.48 -13.41
N TYR A 161 -35.18 -11.67 -12.60
CA TYR A 161 -34.25 -10.59 -12.26
C TYR A 161 -33.54 -10.02 -13.50
N LEU A 162 -32.95 -10.87 -14.33
CA LEU A 162 -32.22 -10.45 -15.53
C LEU A 162 -33.15 -9.80 -16.56
N SER A 163 -34.31 -10.40 -16.83
CA SER A 163 -35.29 -9.84 -17.76
C SER A 163 -35.76 -8.45 -17.33
N LYS A 164 -36.00 -8.23 -16.04
CA LYS A 164 -36.35 -6.91 -15.51
C LYS A 164 -35.21 -5.90 -15.69
N CYS A 165 -33.97 -6.28 -15.37
CA CYS A 165 -32.80 -5.40 -15.57
C CYS A 165 -32.65 -4.98 -17.04
N ILE A 166 -32.81 -5.93 -17.97
CA ILE A 166 -32.75 -5.67 -19.41
C ILE A 166 -33.89 -4.76 -19.85
N LEU A 167 -35.12 -5.01 -19.38
CA LEU A 167 -36.30 -4.21 -19.70
C LEU A 167 -36.16 -2.77 -19.21
N ILE A 168 -35.70 -2.56 -17.97
CA ILE A 168 -35.47 -1.21 -17.41
C ILE A 168 -34.39 -0.50 -18.21
N TRP A 169 -33.27 -1.16 -18.50
CA TRP A 169 -32.19 -0.58 -19.29
C TRP A 169 -32.67 -0.18 -20.69
N PHE A 170 -33.43 -1.04 -21.35
CA PHE A 170 -33.98 -0.80 -22.68
C PHE A 170 -34.98 0.37 -22.69
N LEU A 171 -35.97 0.40 -21.80
CA LEU A 171 -36.93 1.49 -21.67
C LEU A 171 -36.25 2.81 -21.28
N SER A 172 -35.26 2.75 -20.39
CA SER A 172 -34.49 3.95 -20.00
C SER A 172 -33.76 4.53 -21.19
N LYS A 173 -33.06 3.70 -21.98
CA LYS A 173 -32.30 4.16 -23.15
C LYS A 173 -33.17 4.69 -24.29
N THR A 174 -34.30 4.04 -24.55
CA THR A 174 -35.13 4.32 -25.74
C THR A 174 -36.24 5.33 -25.49
N PHE A 175 -36.92 5.25 -24.33
CA PHE A 175 -38.16 5.97 -24.09
C PHE A 175 -38.01 7.11 -23.08
N PHE A 176 -37.28 6.89 -21.99
CA PHE A 176 -37.16 7.90 -20.92
C PHE A 176 -36.06 8.93 -21.17
N LEU A 177 -34.91 8.50 -21.71
CA LEU A 177 -33.72 9.35 -21.81
C LEU A 177 -33.69 10.21 -23.09
N GLN A 178 -33.40 11.50 -22.92
CA GLN A 178 -33.26 12.45 -24.01
C GLN A 178 -32.01 12.14 -24.84
N ARG A 179 -32.15 12.22 -26.18
CA ARG A 179 -31.08 11.89 -27.14
C ARG A 179 -30.41 10.53 -26.90
N HIS A 180 -31.17 9.54 -26.42
CA HIS A 180 -30.76 8.13 -26.35
C HIS A 180 -29.48 7.85 -25.52
N GLY A 181 -29.06 8.76 -24.63
CA GLY A 181 -27.85 8.57 -23.81
C GLY A 181 -26.92 9.76 -23.71
N GLU A 182 -27.02 10.76 -24.59
CA GLU A 182 -26.05 11.87 -24.62
C GLU A 182 -26.21 12.85 -23.45
N THR A 183 -27.43 12.97 -22.92
CA THR A 183 -27.74 13.86 -21.80
C THR A 183 -28.60 13.13 -20.78
N ILE A 184 -28.39 13.40 -19.49
CA ILE A 184 -29.15 12.81 -18.37
C ILE A 184 -30.61 13.34 -18.31
N GLY A 185 -30.99 14.25 -19.22
CA GLY A 185 -32.34 14.81 -19.32
C GLY A 185 -33.39 13.74 -19.64
N LEU A 186 -34.57 13.86 -19.03
CA LEU A 186 -35.72 12.99 -19.29
C LEU A 186 -36.65 13.64 -20.31
N ASN A 187 -37.08 12.89 -21.33
CA ASN A 187 -38.00 13.38 -22.36
C ASN A 187 -39.47 13.37 -21.89
N ASN A 188 -39.90 12.32 -21.18
CA ASN A 188 -41.27 12.17 -20.71
C ASN A 188 -41.32 11.87 -19.20
N LEU A 189 -41.23 12.95 -18.43
CA LEU A 189 -41.17 12.92 -16.97
C LEU A 189 -42.38 12.23 -16.33
N ARG A 190 -43.59 12.47 -16.86
CA ARG A 190 -44.84 11.89 -16.31
C ARG A 190 -44.88 10.37 -16.48
N SER A 191 -44.55 9.87 -17.68
CA SER A 191 -44.52 8.42 -17.92
C SER A 191 -43.43 7.72 -17.11
N PHE A 192 -42.28 8.38 -16.88
CA PHE A 192 -41.25 7.84 -16.00
C PHE A 192 -41.75 7.68 -14.56
N PHE A 193 -42.48 8.66 -14.01
CA PHE A 193 -43.04 8.55 -12.66
C PHE A 193 -44.09 7.44 -12.55
N VAL A 194 -44.97 7.27 -13.54
CA VAL A 194 -45.94 6.16 -13.56
C VAL A 194 -45.22 4.81 -13.63
N PHE A 195 -44.22 4.69 -14.51
CA PHE A 195 -43.40 3.48 -14.61
C PHE A 195 -42.67 3.18 -13.29
N ALA A 196 -42.04 4.17 -12.68
CA ALA A 196 -41.33 4.03 -11.41
C ALA A 196 -42.28 3.58 -10.28
N TYR A 197 -43.50 4.11 -10.23
CA TYR A 197 -44.51 3.71 -9.25
C TYR A 197 -44.88 2.22 -9.38
N PHE A 198 -45.12 1.73 -10.60
CA PHE A 198 -45.38 0.30 -10.81
C PHE A 198 -44.14 -0.57 -10.52
N ASN A 199 -42.95 -0.09 -10.88
CA ASN A 199 -41.71 -0.82 -10.71
C ASN A 199 -41.28 -0.96 -9.24
N PHE A 200 -41.72 -0.03 -8.38
CA PHE A 200 -41.42 0.02 -6.95
C PHE A 200 -41.72 -1.30 -6.23
N PHE A 201 -42.91 -1.88 -6.45
CA PHE A 201 -43.29 -3.15 -5.82
C PHE A 201 -42.34 -4.29 -6.19
N PHE A 202 -41.94 -4.39 -7.46
CA PHE A 202 -40.96 -5.37 -7.91
C PHE A 202 -39.55 -5.06 -7.40
N ASP A 203 -39.20 -3.77 -7.24
CA ASP A 203 -37.90 -3.36 -6.70
C ASP A 203 -37.76 -3.72 -5.21
N CYS A 204 -38.85 -3.74 -4.44
CA CYS A 204 -38.81 -4.21 -3.05
C CYS A 204 -38.34 -5.67 -2.95
N PHE A 205 -38.92 -6.57 -3.75
CA PHE A 205 -38.51 -7.99 -3.76
C PHE A 205 -37.08 -8.18 -4.29
N LEU A 206 -36.73 -7.50 -5.38
CA LEU A 206 -35.38 -7.57 -5.92
C LEU A 206 -34.34 -6.91 -5.01
N GLY A 207 -34.74 -5.93 -4.20
CA GLY A 207 -33.91 -5.29 -3.19
C GLY A 207 -33.43 -6.30 -2.14
N ILE A 208 -34.28 -7.24 -1.71
CA ILE A 208 -33.90 -8.32 -0.79
C ILE A 208 -32.84 -9.22 -1.44
N VAL A 209 -33.06 -9.64 -2.69
CA VAL A 209 -32.10 -10.47 -3.45
C VAL A 209 -30.77 -9.71 -3.64
N SER A 210 -30.83 -8.43 -4.00
CA SER A 210 -29.67 -7.57 -4.16
C SER A 210 -28.90 -7.36 -2.85
N CYS A 211 -29.59 -7.30 -1.71
CA CYS A 211 -28.97 -7.24 -0.40
C CYS A 211 -28.19 -8.53 -0.10
N GLY A 212 -28.80 -9.69 -0.37
CA GLY A 212 -28.11 -10.98 -0.27
C GLY A 212 -26.86 -11.03 -1.14
N LEU A 213 -26.98 -10.65 -2.42
CA LEU A 213 -25.84 -10.58 -3.34
C LEU A 213 -24.76 -9.60 -2.88
N ARG A 214 -25.12 -8.47 -2.26
CA ARG A 214 -24.17 -7.52 -1.69
C ARG A 214 -23.34 -8.17 -0.59
N VAL A 215 -23.98 -8.89 0.33
CA VAL A 215 -23.28 -9.60 1.42
C VAL A 215 -22.37 -10.68 0.83
N THR A 216 -22.87 -11.49 -0.10
CA THR A 216 -22.06 -12.55 -0.74
C THR A 216 -20.83 -11.98 -1.45
N LYS A 217 -20.99 -10.93 -2.25
CA LYS A 217 -19.87 -10.26 -2.95
C LYS A 217 -18.86 -9.66 -1.95
N ALA A 218 -19.34 -9.04 -0.88
CA ALA A 218 -18.49 -8.48 0.15
C ALA A 218 -17.70 -9.57 0.89
N THR A 219 -18.32 -10.71 1.22
CA THR A 219 -17.65 -11.84 1.86
C THR A 219 -16.60 -12.46 0.94
N ILE A 220 -16.89 -12.66 -0.35
CA ILE A 220 -15.92 -13.18 -1.32
C ILE A 220 -14.73 -12.22 -1.46
N ALA A 221 -14.99 -10.92 -1.59
CA ALA A 221 -13.94 -9.91 -1.65
C ALA A 221 -13.11 -9.90 -0.35
N ALA A 222 -13.75 -9.93 0.81
CA ALA A 222 -13.08 -9.97 2.10
C ALA A 222 -12.16 -11.18 2.21
N ILE A 223 -12.62 -12.38 1.84
CA ILE A 223 -11.81 -13.61 1.86
C ILE A 223 -10.60 -13.49 0.90
N LEU A 224 -10.81 -12.98 -0.31
CA LEU A 224 -9.74 -12.85 -1.30
C LEU A 224 -8.70 -11.80 -0.90
N PHE A 225 -9.11 -10.66 -0.34
CA PHE A 225 -8.22 -9.56 0.04
C PHE A 225 -7.74 -9.64 1.50
N PHE A 226 -8.26 -10.56 2.32
CA PHE A 226 -7.87 -10.78 3.71
C PHE A 226 -6.35 -10.85 3.95
N PRO A 227 -5.56 -11.62 3.17
CA PRO A 227 -4.11 -11.69 3.40
C PRO A 227 -3.33 -10.44 2.99
N ARG A 228 -3.95 -9.52 2.26
CA ARG A 228 -3.27 -8.40 1.62
C ARG A 228 -3.33 -7.16 2.48
N LEU A 229 -2.17 -6.59 2.81
CA LEU A 229 -2.06 -5.36 3.60
C LEU A 229 -2.16 -4.09 2.74
N ASP A 230 -2.10 -4.21 1.41
CA ASP A 230 -2.18 -3.06 0.50
C ASP A 230 -3.62 -2.58 0.24
N TYR A 231 -4.62 -3.32 0.73
CA TYR A 231 -6.04 -3.00 0.61
C TYR A 231 -6.70 -3.01 1.99
N CYS A 232 -7.53 -2.00 2.28
CA CYS A 232 -8.30 -1.99 3.52
C CYS A 232 -9.63 -2.72 3.35
N ILE A 233 -9.88 -3.71 4.20
CA ILE A 233 -11.14 -4.47 4.22
C ILE A 233 -12.32 -3.55 4.62
N PHE A 234 -12.05 -2.55 5.46
CA PHE A 234 -13.05 -1.70 6.10
C PHE A 234 -13.40 -0.43 5.29
N GLY A 235 -13.26 -0.40 3.96
CA GLY A 235 -13.67 0.74 3.14
C GLY A 235 -13.00 2.08 3.50
N ARG A 236 -13.30 3.15 2.75
CA ARG A 236 -12.51 4.41 2.79
C ARG A 236 -12.63 5.18 4.12
N THR A 237 -13.78 5.14 4.77
CA THR A 237 -14.03 5.91 6.02
C THR A 237 -13.44 5.24 7.26
N LEU A 238 -13.32 3.90 7.27
CA LEU A 238 -12.82 3.15 8.41
C LEU A 238 -11.40 2.59 8.20
N GLU A 239 -10.66 3.10 7.20
CA GLU A 239 -9.25 2.74 6.97
C GLU A 239 -8.38 2.92 8.23
N LYS A 240 -8.74 3.89 9.08
CA LYS A 240 -8.02 4.18 10.34
C LYS A 240 -8.21 3.12 11.42
N MET A 241 -9.14 2.18 11.26
CA MET A 241 -9.33 1.06 12.18
C MET A 241 -8.50 -0.17 11.80
N ASP A 242 -8.05 -0.27 10.55
CA ASP A 242 -7.30 -1.40 10.05
C ASP A 242 -5.80 -1.26 10.38
N SER A 243 -5.35 -1.99 11.40
CA SER A 243 -3.94 -1.97 11.82
C SER A 243 -3.00 -2.50 10.73
N GLY A 244 -3.44 -3.51 9.96
CA GLY A 244 -2.68 -4.10 8.87
C GLY A 244 -2.45 -3.08 7.76
N PHE A 245 -3.52 -2.47 7.27
CA PHE A 245 -3.45 -1.43 6.24
C PHE A 245 -2.63 -0.21 6.70
N ILE A 246 -2.83 0.27 7.93
CA ILE A 246 -2.08 1.42 8.45
C ILE A 246 -0.59 1.13 8.59
N SER A 247 -0.21 -0.10 8.96
CA SER A 247 1.20 -0.49 8.99
C SER A 247 1.85 -0.43 7.61
N TYR A 248 1.12 -0.84 6.56
CA TYR A 248 1.56 -0.72 5.16
C TYR A 248 1.67 0.74 4.71
N VAL A 249 0.64 1.56 4.96
CA VAL A 249 0.67 3.00 4.67
C VAL A 249 1.84 3.69 5.36
N SER A 250 2.08 3.36 6.63
CA SER A 250 3.18 3.89 7.42
C SER A 250 4.53 3.50 6.84
N PHE A 251 4.66 2.26 6.37
CA PHE A 251 5.85 1.79 5.66
C PHE A 251 6.14 2.58 4.38
N ILE A 252 5.15 2.79 3.52
CA ILE A 252 5.33 3.57 2.29
C ILE A 252 5.75 5.02 2.60
N HIS A 253 5.10 5.68 3.57
CA HIS A 253 5.45 7.06 3.93
C HIS A 253 6.85 7.15 4.55
N MET A 254 7.25 6.19 5.38
CA MET A 254 8.59 6.16 5.98
C MET A 254 9.68 5.92 4.93
N GLU A 255 9.46 5.00 3.99
CA GLU A 255 10.40 4.79 2.88
C GLU A 255 10.49 6.01 1.98
N CYS A 256 9.36 6.64 1.65
CA CYS A 256 9.37 7.86 0.86
C CYS A 256 10.14 8.98 1.56
N LEU A 257 9.95 9.16 2.87
CA LEU A 257 10.59 10.23 3.64
C LEU A 257 12.12 10.05 3.71
N HIS A 258 12.59 8.83 3.99
CA HIS A 258 14.01 8.59 4.23
C HIS A 258 14.81 8.27 2.97
N THR A 259 14.15 7.73 1.94
CA THR A 259 14.80 7.24 0.71
C THR A 259 14.19 7.82 -0.55
N HIS A 260 13.77 9.09 -0.51
CA HIS A 260 13.30 9.77 -1.72
C HIS A 260 14.41 9.79 -2.79
N PRO A 261 14.20 9.18 -3.98
CA PRO A 261 15.27 8.97 -4.95
C PRO A 261 15.89 10.28 -5.44
N VAL A 262 15.07 11.31 -5.65
CA VAL A 262 15.53 12.65 -6.06
C VAL A 262 16.44 13.28 -4.99
N LEU A 263 16.11 13.11 -3.71
CA LEU A 263 16.90 13.70 -2.61
C LEU A 263 18.24 12.96 -2.46
N VAL A 264 18.21 11.64 -2.50
CA VAL A 264 19.42 10.80 -2.43
C VAL A 264 20.37 11.15 -3.58
N TYR A 265 19.84 11.27 -4.80
CA TYR A 265 20.64 11.66 -5.97
C TYR A 265 21.16 13.10 -5.89
N TYR A 266 20.35 14.02 -5.37
CA TYR A 266 20.80 15.39 -5.14
C TYR A 266 21.98 15.45 -4.14
N CYS A 267 21.88 14.73 -3.02
CA CYS A 267 22.96 14.64 -2.04
C CYS A 267 24.24 14.02 -2.64
N SER A 268 24.13 12.96 -3.44
CA SER A 268 25.31 12.37 -4.09
C SER A 268 25.96 13.33 -5.10
N LEU A 269 25.17 14.08 -5.87
CA LEU A 269 25.66 15.11 -6.79
C LEU A 269 26.39 16.26 -6.05
N VAL A 270 25.86 16.68 -4.91
CA VAL A 270 26.48 17.72 -4.08
C VAL A 270 27.81 17.22 -3.50
N ASN A 271 27.85 16.00 -2.96
CA ASN A 271 29.06 15.40 -2.41
C ASN A 271 30.15 15.25 -3.49
N ASP A 272 29.83 14.74 -4.68
CA ASP A 272 30.80 14.63 -5.80
C ASP A 272 31.40 15.98 -6.19
N LYS A 273 30.59 17.05 -6.21
CA LYS A 273 31.08 18.41 -6.49
C LYS A 273 31.97 18.95 -5.38
N ILE A 274 31.63 18.67 -4.13
CA ILE A 274 32.41 19.08 -2.95
C ILE A 274 33.76 18.36 -2.97
N ASP A 275 33.79 17.06 -3.22
CA ASP A 275 35.01 16.25 -3.26
C ASP A 275 35.95 16.71 -4.38
N LYS A 276 35.43 16.90 -5.61
CA LYS A 276 36.21 17.48 -6.73
C LYS A 276 36.77 18.86 -6.40
N ARG A 277 36.00 19.69 -5.68
CA ARG A 277 36.47 21.01 -5.23
C ARG A 277 37.58 20.88 -4.19
N TYR A 278 37.47 19.94 -3.25
CA TYR A 278 38.52 19.68 -2.27
C TYR A 278 39.79 19.14 -2.92
N GLU A 279 39.70 18.22 -3.87
CA GLU A 279 40.83 17.70 -4.63
C GLU A 279 41.54 18.80 -5.42
N TYR A 280 40.77 19.62 -6.15
CA TYR A 280 41.29 20.78 -6.88
C TYR A 280 42.00 21.77 -5.96
N LEU A 281 41.38 22.13 -4.83
CA LEU A 281 41.99 23.04 -3.84
C LEU A 281 43.24 22.44 -3.17
N ARG A 282 43.28 21.12 -2.97
CA ARG A 282 44.46 20.42 -2.43
C ARG A 282 45.61 20.39 -3.43
N SER A 283 45.31 20.20 -4.71
CA SER A 283 46.30 20.21 -5.81
C SER A 283 46.85 21.61 -6.09
N ASN A 284 45.99 22.63 -6.15
CA ASN A 284 46.36 24.00 -6.51
C ASN A 284 46.73 24.92 -5.32
N LYS A 285 46.90 24.36 -4.11
CA LYS A 285 47.15 25.14 -2.87
C LYS A 285 48.41 26.02 -2.93
N ARG A 286 49.33 25.78 -3.88
CA ARG A 286 50.59 26.51 -4.04
C ARG A 286 50.61 27.55 -5.17
N GLU A 287 49.61 27.59 -6.06
CA GLU A 287 49.67 28.41 -7.29
C GLU A 287 48.49 29.37 -7.53
N MET A 288 47.34 29.21 -6.86
CA MET A 288 46.18 30.08 -7.14
C MET A 288 46.30 31.47 -6.50
N ARG A 289 46.45 32.52 -7.32
CA ARG A 289 46.36 33.92 -6.88
C ARG A 289 44.91 34.27 -6.52
N HIS A 290 44.71 35.02 -5.43
CA HIS A 290 43.39 35.46 -4.94
C HIS A 290 42.48 36.09 -6.01
N THR A 291 43.06 36.76 -7.00
CA THR A 291 42.35 37.45 -8.10
C THR A 291 41.66 36.47 -9.08
N GLU A 292 42.27 35.31 -9.34
CA GLU A 292 41.73 34.29 -10.27
C GLU A 292 40.56 33.54 -9.65
N MET A 293 40.62 33.31 -8.33
CA MET A 293 39.51 32.71 -7.58
C MET A 293 38.29 33.65 -7.51
N TYR A 294 38.50 34.96 -7.38
CA TYR A 294 37.42 35.95 -7.37
C TYR A 294 36.72 36.09 -8.74
N THR A 295 37.49 36.08 -9.84
CA THR A 295 36.93 36.16 -11.20
C THR A 295 36.16 34.90 -11.59
N TYR A 296 36.68 33.71 -11.25
CA TYR A 296 36.00 32.43 -11.45
C TYR A 296 34.66 32.36 -10.70
N THR A 297 34.63 32.76 -9.43
CA THR A 297 33.40 32.79 -8.62
C THR A 297 32.38 33.80 -9.15
N ARG A 298 32.81 34.97 -9.62
CA ARG A 298 31.93 35.96 -10.27
C ARG A 298 31.29 35.44 -11.55
N ARG A 299 32.05 34.76 -12.41
CA ARG A 299 31.55 34.13 -13.65
C ARG A 299 30.50 33.06 -13.34
N GLN A 300 30.78 32.18 -12.39
CA GLN A 300 29.83 31.14 -11.96
C GLN A 300 28.52 31.75 -11.44
N ARG A 301 28.59 32.79 -10.59
CA ARG A 301 27.41 33.51 -10.10
C ARG A 301 26.57 34.11 -11.24
N ALA A 302 27.20 34.69 -12.26
CA ALA A 302 26.48 35.22 -13.42
C ALA A 302 25.75 34.12 -14.20
N ILE A 303 26.38 32.96 -14.41
CA ILE A 303 25.77 31.80 -15.07
C ILE A 303 24.56 31.32 -14.25
N PHE A 304 24.70 31.10 -12.94
CA PHE A 304 23.58 30.68 -12.10
C PHE A 304 22.40 31.66 -12.13
N ARG A 305 22.66 32.97 -12.15
CA ARG A 305 21.60 33.99 -12.28
C ARG A 305 20.83 33.87 -13.59
N TRP A 306 21.52 33.62 -14.70
CA TRP A 306 20.90 33.39 -16.01
C TRP A 306 20.08 32.09 -16.05
N TRP A 307 20.59 31.00 -15.50
CA TRP A 307 19.87 29.72 -15.41
C TRP A 307 18.62 29.83 -14.55
N LEU A 308 18.70 30.58 -13.44
CA LEU A 308 17.56 30.88 -12.59
C LEU A 308 16.50 31.70 -13.34
N ALA A 309 16.92 32.77 -14.03
CA ALA A 309 16.01 33.60 -14.84
C ALA A 309 15.31 32.77 -15.91
N TYR A 310 16.06 31.93 -16.63
CA TYR A 310 15.52 31.02 -17.64
C TYR A 310 14.47 30.05 -17.07
N THR A 311 14.76 29.45 -15.90
CA THR A 311 13.83 28.53 -15.23
C THR A 311 12.54 29.23 -14.81
N LEU A 312 12.64 30.46 -14.28
CA LEU A 312 11.49 31.25 -13.83
C LEU A 312 10.63 31.75 -15.00
N ILE A 313 11.24 32.13 -16.13
CA ILE A 313 10.50 32.53 -17.33
C ILE A 313 9.67 31.36 -17.88
N ARG A 314 10.23 30.14 -17.88
CA ARG A 314 9.51 28.94 -18.32
C ARG A 314 8.47 28.43 -17.34
N ASN A 315 8.57 28.78 -16.05
CA ASN A 315 7.69 28.28 -14.99
C ASN A 315 7.14 29.45 -14.16
N ILE A 316 6.17 30.17 -14.72
CA ILE A 316 5.66 31.42 -14.13
C ILE A 316 5.11 31.26 -12.71
N HIS A 317 4.48 30.11 -12.41
CA HIS A 317 3.92 29.81 -11.08
C HIS A 317 4.99 29.75 -9.98
N LEU A 318 6.23 29.36 -10.32
CA LEU A 318 7.34 29.31 -9.36
C LEU A 318 7.79 30.71 -8.90
N VAL A 319 7.49 31.76 -9.67
CA VAL A 319 7.86 33.13 -9.32
C VAL A 319 7.16 33.57 -8.03
N GLN A 320 5.86 33.28 -7.91
CA GLN A 320 5.06 33.64 -6.74
C GLN A 320 5.51 32.85 -5.51
N LEU A 321 5.68 31.53 -5.65
CA LEU A 321 6.15 30.65 -4.58
C LEU A 321 7.53 31.06 -4.06
N ARG A 322 8.46 31.40 -4.97
CA ARG A 322 9.79 31.86 -4.60
C ARG A 322 9.75 33.18 -3.82
N LYS A 323 8.97 34.18 -4.28
CA LYS A 323 8.84 35.47 -3.57
C LYS A 323 8.32 35.24 -2.14
N TYR A 324 7.28 34.43 -2.00
CA TYR A 324 6.72 34.06 -0.71
C TYR A 324 7.76 33.38 0.20
N GLN A 325 8.49 32.38 -0.30
CA GLN A 325 9.52 31.70 0.49
C GLN A 325 10.69 32.60 0.89
N VAL A 326 11.15 33.49 0.01
CA VAL A 326 12.23 34.45 0.33
C VAL A 326 11.81 35.40 1.45
N ILE A 327 10.55 35.86 1.43
CA ILE A 327 9.98 36.69 2.49
C ILE A 327 9.93 35.91 3.82
N ASN A 328 9.40 34.67 3.79
CA ASN A 328 9.28 33.85 4.99
C ASN A 328 10.64 33.46 5.59
N LEU A 329 11.64 33.17 4.76
CA LEU A 329 12.98 32.79 5.21
C LEU A 329 13.84 33.98 5.68
N GLN A 330 13.29 35.22 5.65
CA GLN A 330 14.02 36.46 5.95
C GLN A 330 15.40 36.52 5.27
N LEU A 331 15.51 35.95 4.07
CA LEU A 331 16.76 35.94 3.33
C LEU A 331 17.03 37.38 2.86
N PRO A 332 18.12 38.03 3.30
CA PRO A 332 18.47 39.33 2.74
C PRO A 332 18.66 39.13 1.24
N SER A 333 18.14 40.06 0.43
CA SER A 333 18.05 39.98 -1.03
C SER A 333 19.40 39.75 -1.76
N ALA A 334 20.51 39.80 -1.02
CA ALA A 334 21.87 39.61 -1.49
C ALA A 334 22.53 38.26 -1.08
N GLU A 335 22.03 37.51 -0.09
CA GLU A 335 22.63 36.23 0.29
C GLU A 335 22.24 35.15 -0.72
N SER A 336 23.24 34.47 -1.28
CA SER A 336 22.97 33.29 -2.12
C SER A 336 22.46 32.15 -1.23
N PHE A 337 21.52 31.34 -1.70
CA PHE A 337 21.02 30.17 -0.96
C PHE A 337 22.16 29.24 -0.49
N ASN A 338 23.27 29.19 -1.23
CA ASN A 338 24.49 28.48 -0.86
C ASN A 338 25.18 29.07 0.37
N GLU A 339 25.18 30.40 0.52
CA GLU A 339 25.79 31.13 1.65
C GLU A 339 24.92 30.99 2.91
N PHE A 340 23.60 30.99 2.75
CA PHE A 340 22.66 30.64 3.82
C PHE A 340 22.82 29.18 4.27
N LEU A 341 22.92 28.24 3.33
CA LEU A 341 23.17 26.82 3.64
C LEU A 341 24.52 26.63 4.31
N GLU A 342 25.59 27.24 3.81
CA GLU A 342 26.91 27.22 4.48
C GLU A 342 26.78 27.79 5.90
N ARG A 343 26.12 28.93 6.12
CA ARG A 343 25.93 29.50 7.46
C ARG A 343 25.15 28.57 8.40
N LYS A 344 24.01 28.02 7.97
CA LYS A 344 23.17 27.15 8.83
C LYS A 344 23.78 25.76 9.06
N VAL A 345 24.35 25.15 8.02
CA VAL A 345 24.91 23.79 8.09
C VAL A 345 26.24 23.83 8.85
N PHE A 346 27.13 24.77 8.55
CA PHE A 346 28.44 24.88 9.19
C PHE A 346 28.36 25.27 10.67
N ASN A 347 27.44 26.17 11.04
CA ASN A 347 27.19 26.51 12.45
C ASN A 347 26.68 25.30 13.25
N ARG A 348 25.88 24.40 12.65
CA ARG A 348 25.41 23.17 13.32
C ARG A 348 26.52 22.12 13.47
N PHE A 349 27.37 21.96 12.46
CA PHE A 349 28.52 21.05 12.54
C PHE A 349 29.59 21.52 13.54
N GLN A 350 29.78 22.83 13.72
CA GLN A 350 30.64 23.38 14.77
C GLN A 350 30.04 23.19 16.18
N THR A 351 28.73 23.31 16.35
CA THR A 351 28.10 23.03 17.67
C THR A 351 28.20 21.57 18.08
N THR A 352 28.15 20.61 17.15
CA THR A 352 28.33 19.18 17.48
C THR A 352 29.80 18.77 17.70
N THR A 353 30.76 19.51 17.15
CA THR A 353 32.20 19.32 17.47
C THR A 353 32.66 20.09 18.72
N SER A 354 31.89 21.08 19.18
CA SER A 354 32.19 21.86 20.40
C SER A 354 31.63 21.25 21.70
N THR A 355 30.68 20.32 21.64
CA THR A 355 30.36 19.49 22.80
C THR A 355 31.44 18.44 22.98
N LYS A 356 32.52 18.82 23.67
CA LYS A 356 33.43 17.86 24.32
C LYS A 356 32.60 17.01 25.28
N VAL A 357 32.11 15.87 24.80
CA VAL A 357 31.70 14.76 25.67
C VAL A 357 32.95 14.34 26.42
N ALA A 358 32.95 14.52 27.74
CA ALA A 358 34.01 14.04 28.60
C ALA A 358 34.10 12.51 28.46
N LEU A 359 35.14 12.03 27.81
CA LEU A 359 35.43 10.60 27.70
C LEU A 359 35.86 10.09 29.08
N THR A 360 35.06 9.22 29.68
CA THR A 360 35.47 8.40 30.82
C THR A 360 36.53 7.38 30.37
N LYS A 361 37.51 7.13 31.23
CA LYS A 361 38.79 6.43 31.00
C LYS A 361 38.73 4.94 30.59
N SER A 362 37.60 4.39 30.12
CA SER A 362 37.49 2.94 29.86
C SER A 362 37.39 2.49 28.39
N GLN A 363 37.62 3.37 27.41
CA GLN A 363 37.52 3.00 25.98
C GLN A 363 38.81 3.21 25.17
N ALA A 364 39.97 3.30 25.84
CA ALA A 364 41.25 3.58 25.19
C ALA A 364 41.86 2.41 24.38
N ASN A 365 41.24 1.21 24.36
CA ASN A 365 41.82 0.03 23.72
C ASN A 365 40.83 -0.65 22.75
N LEU A 366 40.78 -0.20 21.50
CA LEU A 366 40.42 -1.03 20.33
C LEU A 366 40.93 -0.34 19.04
N PRO A 367 41.48 -1.10 18.08
CA PRO A 367 42.32 -0.54 17.02
C PRO A 367 41.51 0.18 15.93
N THR A 368 42.09 1.27 15.45
CA THR A 368 41.64 2.09 14.33
C THR A 368 41.76 1.33 13.01
N GLY A 369 40.65 0.78 12.52
CA GLY A 369 40.58 0.16 11.20
C GLY A 369 39.15 -0.18 10.83
N GLY A 370 38.43 0.75 10.20
CA GLY A 370 37.07 0.52 9.73
C GLY A 370 36.64 1.61 8.76
N ILE A 371 36.64 1.26 7.47
CA ILE A 371 36.03 2.05 6.40
C ILE A 371 34.56 2.26 6.77
N VAL A 372 34.23 3.49 7.17
CA VAL A 372 32.86 3.89 7.48
C VAL A 372 32.07 3.83 6.16
N ASN A 373 31.15 2.87 6.09
CA ASN A 373 30.29 2.62 4.93
C ASN A 373 29.63 3.94 4.48
N SER A 374 29.91 4.37 3.26
CA SER A 374 29.37 5.57 2.62
C SER A 374 27.82 5.62 2.66
N ASN A 375 27.17 4.46 2.65
CA ASN A 375 25.70 4.32 2.79
C ASN A 375 25.15 4.79 4.15
N THR A 376 25.93 4.67 5.22
CA THR A 376 25.56 5.13 6.57
C THR A 376 25.65 6.64 6.70
N ILE A 377 26.64 7.25 6.03
CA ILE A 377 26.80 8.70 5.97
C ILE A 377 25.67 9.33 5.13
N ILE A 378 25.31 8.71 4.00
CA ILE A 378 24.20 9.18 3.15
C ILE A 378 22.86 9.12 3.90
N ARG A 379 22.59 8.05 4.68
CA ARG A 379 21.37 7.95 5.50
C ARG A 379 21.28 8.98 6.63
N ASN A 380 22.41 9.34 7.24
CA ASN A 380 22.46 10.37 8.28
C ASN A 380 22.39 11.79 7.67
N GLN A 381 22.91 11.97 6.45
CA GLN A 381 22.80 13.23 5.71
C GLN A 381 21.38 13.47 5.18
N THR A 382 20.66 12.43 4.75
CA THR A 382 19.26 12.57 4.30
C THR A 382 18.31 12.90 5.45
N THR A 383 18.49 12.33 6.64
CA THR A 383 17.73 12.70 7.86
C THR A 383 18.00 14.13 8.31
N THR A 384 19.24 14.60 8.15
CA THR A 384 19.61 15.99 8.48
C THR A 384 19.08 16.99 7.43
N CYS A 385 19.05 16.63 6.14
CA CYS A 385 18.44 17.45 5.07
C CYS A 385 16.91 17.44 5.13
N THR A 386 16.26 16.32 5.46
CA THR A 386 14.80 16.27 5.62
C THR A 386 14.34 17.08 6.83
N SER A 387 15.06 17.05 7.95
CA SER A 387 14.75 17.94 9.08
C SER A 387 14.99 19.43 8.78
N LEU A 388 15.89 19.75 7.85
CA LEU A 388 16.13 21.12 7.36
C LEU A 388 15.04 21.61 6.39
N LEU A 389 14.48 20.72 5.57
CA LEU A 389 13.44 21.03 4.58
C LEU A 389 12.01 20.94 5.16
N LEU A 390 11.78 20.07 6.14
CA LEU A 390 10.49 19.87 6.81
C LEU A 390 10.37 20.60 8.15
N GLY A 391 11.45 21.20 8.64
CA GLY A 391 11.45 22.01 9.87
C GLY A 391 10.88 23.42 9.70
N VAL A 392 10.25 23.71 8.56
CA VAL A 392 9.45 24.92 8.36
C VAL A 392 7.98 24.50 8.39
N ASP A 393 7.34 24.86 9.50
CA ASP A 393 5.91 24.80 9.82
C ASP A 393 5.32 23.45 10.27
N GLU A 394 5.60 23.10 11.54
CA GLU A 394 4.75 22.22 12.36
C GLU A 394 3.75 23.02 13.24
N HIS A 395 3.49 24.30 12.89
CA HIS A 395 2.64 25.22 13.67
C HIS A 395 1.62 26.01 12.83
N ASP A 396 0.99 25.41 11.82
CA ASP A 396 -0.26 25.97 11.25
C ASP A 396 -1.44 25.05 11.61
N GLU A 397 -1.91 25.19 12.84
CA GLU A 397 -3.23 24.71 13.25
C GLU A 397 -4.31 25.53 12.52
N ARG A 398 -4.73 25.06 11.34
CA ARG A 398 -6.09 25.32 10.87
C ARG A 398 -6.88 24.03 10.85
N LYS A 399 -7.67 23.86 11.92
CA LYS A 399 -8.82 22.96 11.93
C LYS A 399 -9.72 23.28 10.72
N PRO A 400 -10.03 22.34 9.84
CA PRO A 400 -11.31 22.40 9.14
C PRO A 400 -12.38 21.95 10.13
N SER A 401 -13.22 22.89 10.54
CA SER A 401 -14.59 22.57 10.91
C SER A 401 -15.30 21.92 9.71
N PHE A 402 -16.16 20.95 10.03
CA PHE A 402 -16.99 20.08 9.20
C PHE A 402 -16.43 18.68 8.94
#